data_AF-A0ABD7CJ38-F1
#
_entry.id   AF-A0ABD7CJ38-F1
#
_cell.length_a   1.000
_cell.length_b   1.000
_cell.length_c   1.000
_cell.angle_alpha   90.00
_cell.angle_beta   90.00
_cell.angle_gamma   90.00
#
_symmetry.space_group_name_H-M   'P 1'
#
loop_
_entity.id
_entity.type
_entity.pdbx_description
1 polymer ?
#
loop_
_entity_poly.entity_id
_entity_poly.type
_entity_poly.pdbx_seq_one_letter_code
_entity_poly.pdbx_strand_id
1 'polypeptide(L)' 'MANNLFLFSIIILFIGFFFMGMSKLSFKWRAFTNKPAWNGATIPFLMIGLIFFIIGLILVYSFYPFK' A
#
# COMPACT_ATOMS: atom_id res chain seq x y z
N MET A 1 -14.77 -20.36 -5.93
CA MET A 1 -14.69 -19.41 -4.80
C MET A 1 -13.26 -19.08 -4.40
N ALA A 2 -12.36 -20.07 -4.24
CA ALA A 2 -10.95 -19.85 -3.89
C ALA A 2 -10.21 -18.86 -4.80
N ASN A 3 -10.39 -18.95 -6.12
CA ASN A 3 -9.80 -18.00 -7.07
C ASN A 3 -10.25 -16.54 -6.84
N ASN A 4 -11.48 -16.31 -6.41
CA ASN A 4 -11.99 -14.95 -6.17
C ASN A 4 -11.36 -14.35 -4.90
N LEU A 5 -11.17 -15.15 -3.85
CA LEU A 5 -10.51 -14.71 -2.61
C LEU A 5 -9.02 -14.40 -2.85
N PHE A 6 -8.35 -15.20 -3.67
CA PHE A 6 -6.97 -14.94 -4.09
C PHE A 6 -6.85 -13.68 -4.96
N LEU A 7 -7.76 -13.45 -5.90
CA LEU A 7 -7.78 -12.21 -6.67
C LEU A 7 -8.03 -10.99 -5.77
N PHE A 8 -8.94 -11.10 -4.80
CA PHE A 8 -9.22 -10.03 -3.85
C PHE A 8 -7.99 -9.70 -2.99
N SER A 9 -7.23 -10.69 -2.53
CA SER A 9 -6.02 -10.46 -1.75
C SER A 9 -4.92 -9.78 -2.57
N ILE A 10 -4.78 -10.12 -3.85
CA ILE A 10 -3.88 -9.43 -4.79
C ILE A 10 -4.29 -7.96 -4.95
N ILE A 11 -5.58 -7.67 -5.12
CA ILE A 11 -6.08 -6.29 -5.23
C ILE A 11 -5.72 -5.47 -3.99
N ILE A 12 -5.95 -6.03 -2.80
CA ILE A 12 -5.59 -5.39 -1.52
C ILE A 12 -4.09 -5.09 -1.45
N LEU A 13 -3.26 -6.05 -1.86
CA LEU A 13 -1.81 -5.88 -1.89
C LEU A 13 -1.40 -4.71 -2.81
N PHE A 14 -1.99 -4.62 -3.99
CA PHE A 14 -1.72 -3.52 -4.93
C PHE A 14 -2.22 -2.17 -4.44
N ILE A 15 -3.34 -2.12 -3.71
CA ILE A 15 -3.79 -0.89 -3.03
C ILE A 15 -2.73 -0.42 -2.01
N GLY A 16 -2.10 -1.34 -1.28
CA GLY A 16 -0.97 -1.02 -0.39
C GLY A 16 0.19 -0.38 -1.13
N PHE A 17 0.65 -1.00 -2.23
CA PHE A 17 1.70 -0.44 -3.09
C PHE A 17 1.33 0.94 -3.66
N PHE A 18 0.08 1.12 -4.07
CA PHE A 18 -0.41 2.39 -4.60
C PHE A 18 -0.28 3.53 -3.59
N PHE A 19 -0.75 3.33 -2.35
CA PHE A 19 -0.63 4.34 -1.30
C PHE A 19 0.81 4.61 -0.88
N MET A 20 1.67 3.58 -0.80
CA MET A 20 3.10 3.78 -0.58
C MET A 20 3.76 4.57 -1.72
N GLY A 21 3.36 4.32 -2.97
CA GLY A 21 3.77 5.10 -4.13
C GLY A 21 3.33 6.57 -4.06
N MET A 22 2.08 6.82 -3.64
CA MET A 22 1.58 8.18 -3.39
C MET A 22 2.34 8.89 -2.28
N SER A 23 2.71 8.18 -1.21
CA SER A 23 3.57 8.73 -0.15
C SER A 23 4.91 9.21 -0.71
N LYS A 24 5.56 8.42 -1.57
CA LYS A 24 6.81 8.80 -2.24
C LYS A 24 6.64 10.03 -3.13
N LEU A 25 5.54 10.12 -3.87
CA LEU A 25 5.21 11.30 -4.70
C LEU A 25 4.99 12.54 -3.82
N SER A 26 4.22 12.41 -2.73
CA SER A 26 4.02 13.48 -1.75
C SER A 26 5.33 13.94 -1.13
N PHE A 27 6.20 13.02 -0.72
CA PHE A 27 7.52 13.33 -0.18
C PHE A 27 8.34 14.18 -1.15
N LYS A 28 8.45 13.73 -2.41
CA LYS A 28 9.19 14.45 -3.46
C LYS A 28 8.61 15.82 -3.74
N TRP A 29 7.28 15.92 -3.87
CA TRP A 29 6.60 17.19 -4.12
C TRP A 29 6.81 18.17 -2.98
N ARG A 30 6.72 17.72 -1.73
CA ARG A 30 6.95 18.57 -0.56
C ARG A 30 8.39 19.05 -0.48
N ALA A 31 9.36 18.18 -0.72
CA ALA A 31 10.77 18.54 -0.82
C ALA A 31 11.01 19.59 -1.91
N PHE A 32 10.39 19.43 -3.09
CA PHE A 32 10.46 20.40 -4.18
C PHE A 32 9.85 21.77 -3.80
N THR A 33 8.77 21.77 -3.03
CA THR A 33 8.11 23.01 -2.55
C THR A 33 8.68 23.59 -1.25
N ASN A 34 9.88 23.16 -0.80
CA ASN A 34 10.50 23.57 0.47
C ASN A 34 9.61 23.37 1.71
N LYS A 35 8.73 22.38 1.70
CA LYS A 35 7.92 21.98 2.85
C LYS A 35 8.58 20.79 3.54
N PRO A 36 8.41 20.61 4.87
CA PRO A 36 8.93 19.43 5.57
C PRO A 36 8.45 18.14 4.90
N ALA A 37 9.37 17.31 4.42
CA ALA A 37 9.08 16.20 3.50
C ALA A 37 8.33 15.04 4.19
N TRP A 38 8.69 14.75 5.44
CA TRP A 38 8.03 13.79 6.34
C TRP A 38 6.85 14.40 7.10
N ASN A 39 6.00 15.16 6.42
CA ASN A 39 4.83 15.76 7.06
C ASN A 39 3.66 15.84 6.06
N GLY A 40 2.49 16.29 6.52
CA GLY A 40 1.27 16.34 5.73
C GLY A 40 0.90 14.97 5.20
N ALA A 41 0.48 14.89 3.94
CA ALA A 41 -0.03 13.66 3.32
C ALA A 41 1.01 12.52 3.19
N THR A 42 2.31 12.80 3.31
CA THR A 42 3.35 11.76 3.21
C THR A 42 3.17 10.67 4.27
N ILE A 43 2.93 11.04 5.54
CA ILE A 43 2.80 10.09 6.64
C ILE A 43 1.49 9.28 6.54
N PRO A 44 0.30 9.89 6.38
CA PRO A 44 -0.95 9.14 6.23
C PRO A 44 -0.91 8.16 5.07
N PHE A 45 -0.41 8.56 3.89
CA PHE A 45 -0.29 7.65 2.75
C PHE A 45 0.68 6.50 3.03
N LEU A 46 1.78 6.76 3.73
CA LEU A 46 2.71 5.69 4.10
C LEU A 46 2.07 4.70 5.08
N MET A 47 1.41 5.21 6.13
CA MET A 47 0.76 4.37 7.15
C MET A 47 -0.37 3.53 6.56
N ILE A 48 -1.26 4.15 5.79
CA ILE A 48 -2.35 3.45 5.09
C ILE A 48 -1.76 2.41 4.14
N GLY A 49 -0.77 2.80 3.33
CA GLY A 49 -0.11 1.88 2.40
C GLY A 49 0.53 0.68 3.08
N LEU A 50 1.22 0.89 4.21
CA LEU A 50 1.82 -0.19 5.00
C LEU A 50 0.77 -1.13 5.60
N ILE A 51 -0.34 -0.59 6.13
CA ILE A 51 -1.45 -1.40 6.67
C ILE A 51 -2.03 -2.30 5.58
N PHE A 52 -2.37 -1.73 4.42
CA PHE A 52 -2.91 -2.50 3.29
C PHE A 52 -1.91 -3.50 2.74
N PHE A 53 -0.62 -3.17 2.70
CA PHE A 53 0.43 -4.07 2.26
C PHE A 53 0.57 -5.30 3.17
N ILE A 54 0.62 -5.09 4.48
CA ILE A 54 0.73 -6.18 5.46
C ILE A 54 -0.52 -7.07 5.41
N ILE A 55 -1.71 -6.47 5.40
CA ILE A 55 -2.97 -7.22 5.28
C ILE A 55 -3.00 -8.00 3.96
N GLY A 56 -2.62 -7.36 2.84
CA GLY A 56 -2.53 -7.99 1.53
C GLY A 56 -1.60 -9.20 1.52
N LEU A 57 -0.41 -9.10 2.11
CA LEU A 57 0.54 -10.22 2.22
C LEU A 57 -0.06 -11.38 3.02
N ILE A 58 -0.68 -11.10 4.16
CA ILE A 58 -1.32 -12.13 5.00
C ILE A 58 -2.43 -12.84 4.22
N LEU A 59 -3.27 -12.10 3.49
CA LEU A 59 -4.36 -12.65 2.71
C LEU A 59 -3.86 -13.46 1.51
N VAL A 60 -2.83 -12.97 0.79
CA VAL A 60 -2.20 -13.69 -0.33
C VAL A 60 -1.62 -15.01 0.15
N TYR A 61 -0.89 -15.00 1.28
CA TYR A 61 -0.36 -16.22 1.87
C TYR A 61 -1.49 -17.17 2.30
N SER A 62 -2.56 -16.64 2.91
CA SER A 62 -3.67 -17.47 3.43
C SER A 62 -4.48 -18.12 2.32
N PHE A 63 -4.78 -17.39 1.25
CA PHE A 63 -5.63 -17.83 0.14
C PHE A 63 -4.83 -18.29 -1.09
N TYR A 64 -3.54 -18.58 -0.95
CA TYR A 64 -2.73 -19.08 -2.05
C TYR A 64 -3.30 -20.43 -2.56
N PRO A 65 -3.71 -20.53 -3.82
CA PRO A 65 -4.49 -21.68 -4.31
C PRO A 65 -3.64 -22.92 -4.59
N PHE A 66 -2.31 -22.78 -4.63
CA PHE A 66 -1.36 -23.88 -4.90
C PHE A 66 -0.55 -24.27 -3.66
N LYS A 67 -1.13 -24.07 -2.47
CA LYS A 67 -0.55 -24.54 -1.20
C LYS A 67 -0.46 -26.05 -1.15
#